data_AF-A0A945F456-F1
#
_entry.id   AF-A0A945F456-F1
#
_cell.length_a   1.000
_cell.length_b   1.000
_cell.length_c   1.000
_cell.angle_alpha   90.00
_cell.angle_beta   90.00
_cell.angle_gamma   90.00
#
_symmetry.space_group_name_H-M   'P 1'
#
loop_
_entity.id
_entity.type
_entity.pdbx_description
1 polymer ?
#
loop_
_entity_poly.entity_id
_entity_poly.type
_entity_poly.pdbx_seq_one_letter_code
_entity_poly.pdbx_strand_id
1 'polypeptide(L)' 'MAKGKSQYCTWFCGECNRANYLSYYDKRRNDEIVKELNKFCPKCRKHIVHKRKDTKKAS' A
#
# COMPACT_ATOMS: atom_id res chain seq x y z
N MET A 1 -18.88 18.85 4.90
CA MET A 1 -18.03 17.74 5.36
C MET A 1 -16.72 17.75 4.57
N ALA A 2 -15.58 18.05 5.20
CA ALA A 2 -14.30 18.05 4.51
C ALA A 2 -13.92 16.61 4.13
N LYS A 3 -14.07 16.22 2.86
CA LYS A 3 -13.53 14.97 2.32
C LYS A 3 -12.03 14.97 2.63
N GLY A 4 -11.61 14.13 3.58
CA GLY A 4 -10.20 13.89 3.85
C GLY A 4 -9.51 13.53 2.53
N LYS A 5 -8.25 13.96 2.36
CA LYS A 5 -7.46 13.58 1.19
C LYS A 5 -7.10 12.10 1.31
N SER A 6 -8.05 11.23 0.99
CA SER A 6 -7.82 9.80 0.85
C SER A 6 -6.91 9.59 -0.37
N GLN A 7 -5.87 8.80 -0.19
CA GLN A 7 -4.88 8.51 -1.21
C GLN A 7 -4.91 7.03 -1.52
N TYR A 8 -4.80 6.70 -2.79
CA TYR A 8 -4.65 5.31 -3.21
C TYR A 8 -3.21 4.88 -3.06
N CYS A 9 -3.07 3.60 -2.73
CA CYS A 9 -1.80 2.99 -2.49
C CYS A 9 -1.82 1.54 -2.97
N THR A 10 -0.74 1.16 -3.63
CA THR A 10 -0.52 -0.19 -4.10
C THR A 10 0.59 -0.85 -3.28
N TRP A 11 0.35 -2.08 -2.84
CA TRP A 11 1.33 -2.88 -2.11
C TRP A 11 2.08 -3.79 -3.06
N PHE A 12 3.39 -3.62 -3.10
CA PHE A 12 4.32 -4.37 -3.93
C PHE A 12 5.04 -5.42 -3.10
N CYS A 13 5.02 -6.65 -3.56
CA CYS A 13 5.82 -7.72 -2.99
C CYS A 13 7.33 -7.43 -3.16
N GLY A 14 8.14 -7.61 -2.11
CA GLY A 14 9.58 -7.36 -2.19
C GLY A 14 10.37 -8.34 -3.09
N GLU A 15 9.86 -9.56 -3.32
CA GLU A 15 10.57 -10.59 -4.09
C GLU A 15 10.11 -10.71 -5.54
N CYS A 16 8.80 -10.70 -5.78
CA CYS A 16 8.24 -10.80 -7.13
C CYS A 16 7.91 -9.43 -7.76
N ASN A 17 8.16 -8.33 -7.03
CA ASN A 17 7.93 -6.94 -7.43
C ASN A 17 6.52 -6.68 -8.02
N ARG A 18 5.54 -7.49 -7.63
CA ARG A 18 4.20 -7.47 -8.20
C ARG A 18 3.26 -6.68 -7.30
N ALA A 19 2.40 -5.86 -7.92
CA ALA A 19 1.31 -5.19 -7.25
C ALA A 19 0.26 -6.24 -6.82
N ASN A 20 0.07 -6.44 -5.52
CA ASN A 20 -0.81 -7.49 -4.99
C ASN A 20 -2.06 -6.95 -4.29
N TYR A 21 -2.01 -5.74 -3.73
CA TYR A 21 -3.15 -5.14 -3.04
C TYR A 21 -3.27 -3.66 -3.38
N LEU A 22 -4.47 -3.20 -3.74
CA LEU A 22 -4.83 -1.79 -3.81
C LEU A 22 -5.58 -1.42 -2.53
N SER A 23 -5.15 -0.36 -1.85
CA SER A 23 -5.74 0.10 -0.60
C SER A 23 -5.80 1.63 -0.59
N TYR A 24 -6.78 2.18 0.09
CA TYR A 24 -6.89 3.62 0.31
C TYR A 24 -6.57 3.94 1.77
N TYR A 25 -5.97 5.10 1.99
CA TYR A 25 -5.64 5.58 3.33
C TYR A 25 -5.82 7.08 3.42
N ASP A 26 -6.22 7.55 4.59
CA ASP A 26 -6.34 8.97 4.85
C ASP A 26 -5.03 9.52 5.39
N LYS A 27 -4.34 10.34 4.59
CA LYS A 27 -3.05 10.95 4.98
C LYS A 27 -3.17 11.85 6.23
N ARG A 28 -4.37 12.32 6.54
CA ARG A 28 -4.62 13.31 7.61
C ARG A 28 -4.83 12.69 9.00
N ARG A 29 -5.15 11.40 9.07
CA ARG A 29 -5.37 10.66 10.34
C ARG A 29 -4.19 9.77 10.72
N ASN A 30 -3.27 9.55 9.79
CA ASN A 30 -2.25 8.53 9.92
C ASN A 30 -0.88 9.17 9.66
N ASP A 31 -0.39 9.94 10.63
CA ASP A 31 0.92 10.62 10.64
C ASP A 31 2.06 9.63 10.39
N GLU A 32 1.94 8.40 10.89
CA GLU A 32 2.88 7.30 10.65
C GLU A 32 2.37 6.41 9.53
N ILE A 33 2.53 6.85 8.28
CA ILE A 33 2.18 6.08 7.08
C ILE A 33 3.07 4.83 7.04
N VAL A 34 2.58 3.71 7.60
CA VAL A 34 3.24 2.40 7.59
C VAL A 34 3.63 2.05 6.14
N LYS A 35 4.94 1.97 5.89
CA LYS A 35 5.53 1.77 4.55
C LYS A 35 5.71 0.28 4.21
N GLU A 36 5.69 -0.58 5.23
CA GLU A 36 6.09 -1.98 5.12
C GLU A 36 5.11 -2.84 5.93
N LEU A 37 4.56 -3.89 5.31
CA LEU A 37 3.66 -4.83 5.97
C LEU A 37 4.05 -6.27 5.62
N ASN A 38 4.17 -7.12 6.63
CA ASN A 38 4.31 -8.56 6.42
C ASN A 38 2.96 -9.16 6.03
N LYS A 39 2.82 -9.56 4.77
CA LYS A 39 1.58 -10.13 4.23
C LYS A 39 1.87 -11.33 3.34
N PHE A 40 0.89 -12.20 3.18
CA PHE A 40 1.00 -13.37 2.33
C PHE A 40 1.05 -12.97 0.87
N CYS A 41 2.09 -13.43 0.17
CA CYS A 41 2.16 -13.31 -1.28
C CYS A 41 1.68 -14.62 -1.93
N PRO A 42 0.57 -14.62 -2.68
CA PRO A 42 0.05 -15.83 -3.33
C PRO A 42 1.00 -16.40 -4.39
N LYS A 43 1.88 -15.58 -4.97
CA LYS A 43 2.84 -16.02 -5.98
C LYS A 43 4.05 -16.72 -5.36
N CYS A 44 4.60 -16.16 -4.29
CA CYS A 44 5.74 -16.74 -3.58
C CYS A 44 5.30 -17.84 -2.59
N ARG A 45 4.01 -17.89 -2.24
CA ARG A 45 3.42 -18.80 -1.23
C ARG A 45 4.09 -18.71 0.14
N LYS A 46 4.58 -17.52 0.50
CA LYS A 46 5.18 -17.21 1.81
C LYS A 46 4.77 -15.81 2.29
N HIS A 47 4.88 -15.60 3.60
CA HIS A 47 4.74 -14.28 4.22
C HIS A 47 6.02 -13.49 4.01
N ILE A 48 5.86 -12.30 3.44
CA ILE A 48 7.00 -11.44 3.09
C ILE A 48 6.62 -9.97 3.30
N VAL A 49 7.65 -9.14 3.40
CA VAL A 49 7.51 -7.70 3.49
C VAL A 49 6.99 -7.17 2.15
N HIS A 50 5.79 -6.59 2.18
CA HIS A 50 5.22 -5.82 1.09
C HIS A 50 5.51 -4.34 1.32
N LYS A 51 6.07 -3.70 0.30
CA LYS A 51 6.36 -2.26 0.30
C LYS A 51 5.22 -1.48 -0.32
N ARG A 52 4.89 -0.40 0.36
CA ARG A 52 3.87 0.56 -0.03
C ARG A 52 4.38 1.45 -1.17
N LYS A 53 3.62 1.61 -2.25
CA LYS A 53 3.81 2.71 -3.23
C LYS A 53 2.52 3.52 -3.35
N ASP A 54 2.59 4.79 -2.98
CA ASP A 54 1.52 5.74 -3.21
C ASP A 54 1.44 6.09 -4.71
N THR A 55 0.33 5.73 -5.33
CA THR A 55 0.01 6.23 -6.65
C THR A 55 -0.78 7.51 -6.47
N LYS A 56 -0.14 8.66 -6.70
CA LYS A 56 -0.88 9.89 -6.98
C LYS A 56 -1.64 9.63 -8.27
N LYS A 57 -2.97 9.51 -8.20
CA LYS A 57 -3.79 9.56 -9.41
C LYS A 57 -3.42 10.89 -10.08
N ALA A 58 -2.74 10.82 -11.24
CA ALA A 58 -2.48 12.00 -12.04
C ALA A 58 -3.83 12.67 -12.31
N SER A 59 -3.89 13.98 -12.09
CA SER A 59 -5.08 14.82 -12.27
C SER A 59 -5.83 14.51 -13.57
#